data_AF-A0A2P4NSF9-F1
#
_entry.id   AF-A0A2P4NSF9-F1
#
_cell.length_a   1.000
_cell.length_b   1.000
_cell.length_c   1.000
_cell.angle_alpha   90.00
_cell.angle_beta   90.00
_cell.angle_gamma   90.00
#
_symmetry.space_group_name_H-M   'P 1'
#
loop_
_entity.id
_entity.type
_entity.pdbx_description
1 polymer ?
#
loop_
_entity_poly.entity_id
_entity_poly.type
_entity_poly.pdbx_seq_one_letter_code
_entity_poly.pdbx_strand_id
1 'polypeptide(L)'
;ITFGVSNFKNIIDISLKDQWSAKKVECKGISKKLDDNHPFYRDLYRAYADYLNSSAAILNKNMEFYSSISYTVIKDNQEPVRLKLHIGDIVDLNEESEGVAYAKIEFIIQHKANNGQYYTFFLFNWFQATNYVDSISRCPLYNIQKPEESQWFQIFPINFIDHVPQVHFIHDCKSTCNSCNTKHDEANRSYILNSFYYTAV
;
A
#
# COMPACT_ATOMS: atom_id res chain seq x y z
N ILE A 1 16.27 12.54 3.24
CA ILE A 1 15.53 11.67 4.19
C ILE A 1 14.57 12.56 4.93
N THR A 2 13.27 12.25 4.89
CA THR A 2 12.24 13.00 5.63
C THR A 2 11.81 12.15 6.82
N PHE A 3 11.62 12.77 7.98
CA PHE A 3 11.11 12.09 9.18
C PHE A 3 9.60 12.30 9.31
N GLY A 4 8.86 11.22 9.60
CA GLY A 4 7.42 11.28 9.86
C GLY A 4 7.11 11.29 11.35
N VAL A 5 5.93 11.79 11.73
CA VAL A 5 5.41 11.64 13.09
C VAL A 5 4.43 10.47 13.10
N SER A 6 4.55 9.59 14.09
CA SER A 6 3.56 8.55 14.37
C SER A 6 2.58 9.04 15.43
N ASN A 7 1.29 8.86 15.20
CA ASN A 7 0.29 8.91 16.28
C ASN A 7 0.15 7.56 17.01
N PHE A 8 0.74 6.49 16.47
CA PHE A 8 0.67 5.15 17.03
C PHE A 8 1.90 4.92 17.90
N LYS A 9 1.68 4.69 19.20
CA LYS A 9 2.75 4.54 20.21
C LYS A 9 3.73 3.41 19.90
N ASN A 10 3.28 2.41 19.14
CA ASN A 10 4.07 1.26 18.75
C ASN A 10 4.90 1.46 17.47
N ILE A 11 4.85 2.63 16.81
CA ILE A 11 5.60 2.89 15.58
C ILE A 11 6.57 4.06 15.81
N ILE A 12 7.86 3.82 15.63
CA ILE A 12 8.92 4.82 15.78
C ILE A 12 9.89 4.81 14.59
N ASP A 13 10.86 5.74 14.57
CA ASP A 13 11.94 5.82 13.57
C ASP A 13 11.48 5.88 12.11
N ILE A 14 10.36 6.57 11.85
CA ILE A 14 9.80 6.71 10.51
C ILE A 14 10.77 7.51 9.63
N SER A 15 11.19 6.89 8.54
CA SER A 15 12.10 7.45 7.54
C SER A 15 11.54 7.25 6.14
N LEU A 16 11.29 8.36 5.44
CA LEU A 16 10.83 8.40 4.06
C LEU A 16 11.98 8.75 3.12
N LYS A 17 12.02 8.07 1.97
CA LYS A 17 13.08 8.23 0.96
C LYS A 17 12.54 8.39 -0.45
N ASP A 18 13.37 9.01 -1.28
CA ASP A 18 13.14 9.22 -2.70
C ASP A 18 11.80 9.90 -2.99
N GLN A 19 11.67 11.13 -2.47
CA GLN A 19 10.49 11.98 -2.68
C GLN A 19 10.31 12.25 -4.18
N TRP A 20 9.08 12.12 -4.67
CA TRP A 20 8.78 12.27 -6.08
C TRP A 20 8.71 13.75 -6.47
N SER A 21 9.18 14.07 -7.67
CA SER A 21 8.95 15.37 -8.31
C SER A 21 7.48 15.49 -8.76
N ALA A 22 6.99 16.72 -8.97
CA ALA A 22 5.64 16.94 -9.52
C ALA A 22 5.46 16.21 -10.86
N LYS A 23 6.46 16.30 -11.75
CA LYS A 23 6.47 15.58 -13.04
C LYS A 23 6.30 14.06 -12.87
N LYS A 24 6.97 13.44 -11.89
CA LYS A 24 6.84 11.98 -11.66
C LYS A 24 5.43 11.61 -11.20
N VAL A 25 4.82 12.44 -10.35
CA VAL A 25 3.43 12.27 -9.88
C VAL A 25 2.45 12.41 -11.05
N GLU A 26 2.59 13.46 -11.87
CA GLU A 26 1.76 13.70 -13.05
C GLU A 26 1.89 12.59 -14.10
N CYS A 27 3.08 12.01 -14.31
CA CYS A 27 3.27 10.85 -15.18
C CYS A 27 2.51 9.60 -14.70
N LYS A 28 2.09 9.55 -13.44
CA LYS A 28 1.21 8.51 -12.89
C LYS A 28 -0.28 8.89 -12.92
N GLY A 29 -0.63 9.99 -13.58
CA GLY A 29 -2.02 10.44 -13.74
C GLY A 29 -2.64 10.99 -12.46
N ILE A 30 -1.84 11.35 -11.46
CA ILE A 30 -2.28 11.88 -10.17
C ILE A 30 -1.71 13.27 -9.91
N SER A 31 -2.28 13.98 -8.91
CA SER A 31 -1.87 15.33 -8.53
C SER A 31 -1.25 15.35 -7.14
N LYS A 32 -0.32 16.28 -6.90
CA LYS A 32 0.15 16.62 -5.54
C LYS A 32 -0.86 17.46 -4.75
N LYS A 33 -1.85 18.04 -5.42
CA LYS A 33 -2.90 18.83 -4.80
C LYS A 33 -4.18 18.02 -4.68
N LEU A 34 -4.64 17.88 -3.45
CA LEU A 34 -5.88 17.27 -3.05
C LEU A 34 -7.03 18.28 -3.21
N ASP A 35 -7.53 18.46 -4.42
CA ASP A 35 -8.81 19.15 -4.61
C ASP A 35 -10.00 18.23 -4.27
N ASP A 36 -11.20 18.78 -4.23
CA ASP A 36 -12.41 18.03 -3.82
C ASP A 36 -12.79 16.92 -4.82
N ASN A 37 -12.26 16.99 -6.05
CA ASN A 37 -12.44 15.95 -7.08
C ASN A 37 -11.28 14.94 -7.09
N HIS A 38 -10.29 15.10 -6.20
CA HIS A 38 -9.14 14.23 -6.16
C HIS A 38 -9.59 12.82 -5.76
N PRO A 39 -9.17 11.75 -6.47
CA PRO A 39 -9.63 10.38 -6.21
C PRO A 39 -9.36 9.92 -4.77
N PHE A 40 -8.35 10.51 -4.13
CA PHE A 40 -7.90 10.18 -2.78
C PHE A 40 -8.53 11.03 -1.67
N TYR A 41 -9.33 12.07 -1.98
CA TYR A 41 -9.84 13.00 -0.96
C TYR A 41 -10.68 12.29 0.10
N ARG A 42 -11.66 11.49 -0.35
CA ARG A 42 -12.56 10.73 0.51
C ARG A 42 -11.79 9.78 1.42
N ASP A 43 -10.85 9.03 0.84
CA ASP A 43 -10.14 7.97 1.54
C ASP A 43 -9.13 8.55 2.55
N LEU A 44 -8.45 9.65 2.20
CA LEU A 44 -7.59 10.36 3.14
C LEU A 44 -8.40 10.98 4.30
N TYR A 45 -9.57 11.55 4.02
CA TYR A 45 -10.46 12.07 5.05
C TYR A 45 -10.87 10.97 6.03
N ARG A 46 -11.28 9.79 5.53
CA ARG A 46 -11.59 8.64 6.39
C ARG A 46 -10.39 8.17 7.18
N ALA A 47 -9.21 8.12 6.59
CA ALA A 47 -8.00 7.73 7.32
C ALA A 47 -7.74 8.64 8.54
N TYR A 48 -8.02 9.95 8.41
CA TYR A 48 -7.97 10.88 9.54
C TYR A 48 -9.10 10.68 10.56
N ALA A 49 -10.34 10.57 10.08
CA ALA A 49 -11.51 10.46 10.94
C ALA A 49 -11.51 9.16 11.75
N ASP A 50 -11.26 8.04 11.08
CA ASP A 50 -11.48 6.69 11.62
C ASP A 50 -10.27 6.20 12.43
N TYR A 51 -9.04 6.58 12.07
CA TYR A 51 -7.82 6.06 12.70
C TYR A 51 -7.00 7.08 13.48
N LEU A 52 -7.16 8.37 13.18
CA LEU A 52 -6.41 9.46 13.84
C LEU A 52 -7.31 10.35 14.71
N ASN A 53 -8.56 9.95 14.93
CA ASN A 53 -9.57 10.68 15.72
C ASN A 53 -9.70 12.15 15.30
N SER A 54 -9.63 12.42 13.99
CA SER A 54 -9.69 13.77 13.44
C SER A 54 -10.72 13.85 12.32
N SER A 55 -11.94 14.23 12.68
CA SER A 55 -13.05 14.45 11.72
C SER A 55 -13.09 15.88 11.16
N ALA A 56 -12.02 16.66 11.35
CA ALA A 56 -11.94 18.02 10.83
C ALA A 56 -11.73 18.02 9.31
N ALA A 57 -12.24 19.05 8.64
CA ALA A 57 -11.98 19.22 7.21
C ALA A 57 -10.48 19.34 6.91
N ILE A 58 -10.02 18.70 5.84
CA ILE A 58 -8.61 18.76 5.42
C ILE A 58 -8.33 20.14 4.81
N LEU A 59 -7.60 21.00 5.56
CA LEU A 59 -7.29 22.37 5.14
C LEU A 59 -6.07 22.43 4.22
N ASN A 60 -5.00 21.73 4.58
CA ASN A 60 -3.84 21.62 3.70
C ASN A 60 -4.17 20.65 2.57
N LYS A 61 -4.04 21.10 1.33
CA LYS A 61 -4.32 20.26 0.16
C LYS A 61 -3.06 19.64 -0.44
N ASN A 62 -1.87 19.91 0.10
CA ASN A 62 -0.62 19.41 -0.48
C ASN A 62 -0.26 18.03 0.05
N MET A 63 -0.01 17.10 -0.87
CA MET A 63 0.49 15.76 -0.61
C MET A 63 1.90 15.59 -1.17
N GLU A 64 2.70 14.80 -0.45
CA GLU A 64 4.02 14.39 -0.88
C GLU A 64 4.06 12.89 -1.09
N PHE A 65 4.77 12.44 -2.13
CA PHE A 65 4.85 11.03 -2.52
C PHE A 65 6.29 10.55 -2.40
N TYR A 66 6.47 9.32 -1.95
CA TYR A 66 7.78 8.72 -1.67
C TYR A 66 7.88 7.33 -2.31
N SER A 67 9.10 6.88 -2.61
CA SER A 67 9.31 5.56 -3.23
C SER A 67 9.49 4.46 -2.18
N SER A 68 9.91 4.81 -0.96
CA SER A 68 10.09 3.86 0.13
C SER A 68 9.93 4.50 1.50
N ILE A 69 9.63 3.64 2.47
CA ILE A 69 9.52 3.96 3.89
C ILE A 69 10.23 2.89 4.72
N SER A 70 10.82 3.30 5.84
CA SER A 70 11.20 2.38 6.91
C SER A 70 10.72 2.91 8.24
N TYR A 71 10.33 2.02 9.14
CA TYR A 71 9.96 2.34 10.52
C TYR A 71 10.18 1.11 11.41
N THR A 72 10.22 1.33 12.72
CA THR A 72 10.35 0.27 13.71
C THR A 72 9.01 0.05 14.40
N VAL A 73 8.59 -1.20 14.51
CA VAL A 73 7.40 -1.63 15.24
C VAL A 73 7.83 -2.18 16.60
N ILE A 74 7.22 -1.67 17.67
CA ILE A 74 7.40 -2.13 19.04
C ILE A 74 6.16 -2.94 19.42
N LYS A 75 6.33 -4.20 19.79
CA LYS A 75 5.25 -5.05 20.30
C LYS A 75 5.58 -5.44 21.73
N ASP A 76 4.56 -5.51 22.59
CA ASP A 76 4.76 -5.87 23.99
C ASP A 76 5.42 -7.25 24.10
N ASN A 77 6.48 -7.33 24.90
CA ASN A 77 7.27 -8.55 25.13
C ASN A 77 7.89 -9.17 23.86
N GLN A 78 8.13 -8.37 22.82
CA GLN A 78 8.81 -8.80 21.60
C GLN A 78 9.94 -7.84 21.24
N GLU A 79 10.97 -8.36 20.58
CA GLU A 79 12.05 -7.53 20.03
C GLU A 79 11.49 -6.56 18.97
N PRO A 80 11.92 -5.29 18.97
CA PRO A 80 11.49 -4.33 17.96
C PRO A 80 11.84 -4.80 16.55
N VAL A 81 10.88 -4.73 15.63
CA VAL A 81 11.06 -5.17 14.24
C VAL A 81 11.15 -3.96 13.34
N ARG A 82 12.25 -3.86 12.57
CA ARG A 82 12.42 -2.80 11.58
C ARG A 82 11.87 -3.22 10.22
N LEU A 83 10.86 -2.49 9.75
CA LEU A 83 10.26 -2.68 8.43
C LEU A 83 10.90 -1.76 7.40
N LYS A 84 11.03 -2.25 6.18
CA LYS A 84 11.49 -1.51 5.00
C LYS A 84 10.58 -1.90 3.84
N LEU A 85 9.79 -0.95 3.37
CA LEU A 85 8.74 -1.17 2.39
C LEU A 85 8.91 -0.19 1.23
N HIS A 86 8.63 -0.66 0.03
CA HIS A 86 8.71 0.08 -1.22
C HIS A 86 7.37 0.05 -1.93
N ILE A 87 7.17 1.04 -2.80
CA ILE A 87 6.11 0.94 -3.81
C ILE A 87 6.28 -0.38 -4.59
N GLY A 88 5.18 -1.07 -4.83
CA GLY A 88 5.14 -2.36 -5.51
C GLY A 88 5.28 -3.58 -4.61
N ASP A 89 5.74 -3.43 -3.37
CA ASP A 89 5.77 -4.53 -2.40
C ASP A 89 4.33 -5.00 -2.13
N ILE A 90 4.18 -6.33 -1.99
CA ILE A 90 2.90 -6.96 -1.67
C ILE A 90 2.94 -7.38 -0.20
N VAL A 91 1.85 -7.08 0.50
CA VAL A 91 1.75 -7.23 1.95
C VAL A 91 0.51 -8.02 2.32
N ASP A 92 0.63 -8.79 3.39
CA ASP A 92 -0.46 -9.44 4.09
C ASP A 92 -0.92 -8.58 5.26
N LEU A 93 -2.24 -8.49 5.43
CA LEU A 93 -2.91 -7.69 6.42
C LEU A 93 -3.94 -8.58 7.14
N ASN A 94 -3.90 -8.57 8.46
CA ASN A 94 -4.91 -9.28 9.25
C ASN A 94 -6.23 -8.50 9.18
N GLU A 95 -7.28 -9.14 8.68
CA GLU A 95 -8.63 -8.59 8.64
C GLU A 95 -9.55 -9.45 9.49
N GLU A 96 -10.28 -8.83 10.42
CA GLU A 96 -11.12 -9.55 11.38
C GLU A 96 -12.21 -10.41 10.71
N SER A 97 -12.75 -9.97 9.57
CA SER A 97 -13.84 -10.65 8.83
C SER A 97 -13.37 -11.77 7.91
N GLU A 98 -12.21 -11.61 7.25
CA GLU A 98 -11.79 -12.48 6.15
C GLU A 98 -10.47 -13.25 6.44
N GLY A 99 -9.89 -13.05 7.63
CA GLY A 99 -8.64 -13.66 8.05
C GLY A 99 -7.44 -12.89 7.53
N VAL A 100 -7.00 -13.17 6.29
CA VAL A 100 -5.84 -12.52 5.68
C VAL A 100 -6.24 -11.86 4.37
N ALA A 101 -6.12 -10.53 4.32
CA ALA A 101 -6.24 -9.73 3.13
C ALA A 101 -4.84 -9.47 2.53
N TYR A 102 -4.77 -9.34 1.20
CA TYR A 102 -3.52 -9.02 0.51
C TYR A 102 -3.64 -7.71 -0.24
N ALA A 103 -2.59 -6.90 -0.19
CA ALA A 103 -2.52 -5.60 -0.86
C ALA A 103 -1.16 -5.37 -1.51
N LYS A 104 -1.14 -4.65 -2.64
CA LYS A 104 0.07 -4.08 -3.22
C LYS A 104 0.18 -2.61 -2.82
N ILE A 105 1.34 -2.19 -2.34
CA ILE A 105 1.60 -0.77 -2.04
C ILE A 105 1.71 -0.01 -3.36
N GLU A 106 0.71 0.79 -3.69
CA GLU A 106 0.72 1.63 -4.89
C GLU A 106 1.45 2.95 -4.63
N PHE A 107 1.12 3.63 -3.53
CA PHE A 107 1.78 4.87 -3.13
C PHE A 107 2.11 4.91 -1.65
N ILE A 108 3.16 5.66 -1.32
CA ILE A 108 3.50 6.07 0.04
C ILE A 108 3.34 7.59 0.08
N ILE A 109 2.38 8.07 0.86
CA ILE A 109 2.04 9.49 0.91
C ILE A 109 2.32 10.08 2.27
N GLN A 110 2.85 11.30 2.30
CA GLN A 110 2.95 12.12 3.49
C GLN A 110 2.06 13.35 3.34
N HIS A 111 1.32 13.66 4.40
CA HIS A 111 0.39 14.79 4.44
C HIS A 111 0.51 15.53 5.77
N LYS A 112 0.54 16.86 5.71
CA LYS A 112 0.58 17.71 6.92
C LYS A 112 -0.84 18.07 7.34
N ALA A 113 -1.27 17.55 8.48
CA ALA A 113 -2.59 17.80 9.04
C ALA A 113 -2.75 19.22 9.60
N ASN A 114 -3.97 19.55 9.99
CA ASN A 114 -4.34 20.86 10.54
C ASN A 114 -3.61 21.20 11.85
N ASN A 115 -3.21 20.19 12.63
CA ASN A 115 -2.40 20.36 13.84
C ASN A 115 -0.92 20.64 13.55
N GLY A 116 -0.53 20.76 12.28
CA GLY A 116 0.83 21.03 11.84
C GLY A 116 1.74 19.81 11.77
N GLN A 117 1.28 18.63 12.19
CA GLN A 117 2.05 17.39 12.17
C GLN A 117 1.97 16.70 10.81
N TYR A 118 3.04 15.99 10.45
CA TYR A 118 3.11 15.18 9.22
C TYR A 118 2.77 13.73 9.52
N TYR A 119 1.74 13.24 8.83
CA TYR A 119 1.29 11.85 8.88
C TYR A 119 1.62 11.14 7.59
N THR A 120 1.91 9.86 7.69
CA THR A 120 2.26 9.01 6.55
C THR A 120 1.21 7.92 6.39
N PHE A 121 0.87 7.62 5.15
CA PHE A 121 -0.14 6.62 4.79
C PHE A 121 0.37 5.76 3.63
N PHE A 122 -0.13 4.54 3.57
CA PHE A 122 -0.07 3.71 2.38
C PHE A 122 -1.33 3.90 1.55
N LEU A 123 -1.18 3.85 0.24
CA LEU A 123 -2.27 3.62 -0.69
C LEU A 123 -2.14 2.20 -1.25
N PHE A 124 -3.18 1.41 -1.09
CA PHE A 124 -3.21 0.00 -1.47
C PHE A 124 -4.03 -0.26 -2.73
N ASN A 125 -3.50 -1.15 -3.55
CA ASN A 125 -4.23 -1.89 -4.57
C ASN A 125 -4.55 -3.28 -4.01
N TRP A 126 -5.81 -3.51 -3.68
CA TRP A 126 -6.26 -4.73 -3.01
C TRP A 126 -6.35 -5.92 -3.96
N PHE A 127 -5.99 -7.10 -3.46
CA PHE A 127 -6.18 -8.35 -4.17
C PHE A 127 -7.55 -8.96 -3.85
N GLN A 128 -8.14 -9.61 -4.84
CA GLN A 128 -9.32 -10.43 -4.69
C GLN A 128 -9.03 -11.85 -5.21
N ALA A 129 -9.40 -12.86 -4.42
CA ALA A 129 -9.30 -14.24 -4.83
C ALA A 129 -10.20 -14.49 -6.06
N THR A 130 -9.66 -15.17 -7.07
CA THR A 130 -10.44 -15.50 -8.27
C THR A 130 -11.23 -16.80 -8.13
N ASN A 131 -11.01 -17.55 -7.04
CA ASN A 131 -11.44 -18.94 -6.84
C ASN A 131 -10.89 -19.94 -7.88
N TYR A 132 -9.98 -19.50 -8.77
CA TYR A 132 -9.24 -20.37 -9.65
C TYR A 132 -7.89 -20.72 -9.03
N VAL A 133 -7.39 -21.87 -9.44
CA VAL A 133 -6.09 -22.39 -9.07
C VAL A 133 -5.31 -22.59 -10.36
N ASP A 134 -4.07 -22.12 -10.40
CA ASP A 134 -3.21 -22.32 -11.55
C ASP A 134 -2.98 -23.83 -11.78
N SER A 135 -3.15 -24.25 -13.04
CA SER A 135 -3.15 -25.67 -13.40
C SER A 135 -1.80 -26.36 -13.19
N ILE A 136 -0.70 -25.60 -13.25
CA ILE A 136 0.68 -26.11 -13.17
C ILE A 136 1.17 -26.08 -11.73
N SER A 137 1.18 -24.90 -11.12
CA SER A 137 1.66 -24.69 -9.75
C SER A 137 0.67 -25.21 -8.71
N ARG A 138 -0.62 -25.35 -9.02
CA ARG A 138 -1.67 -25.61 -8.03
C ARG A 138 -1.80 -24.50 -6.97
N CYS A 139 -1.24 -23.32 -7.24
CA CYS A 139 -1.35 -22.16 -6.38
C CYS A 139 -2.62 -21.35 -6.69
N PRO A 140 -3.24 -20.71 -5.68
CA PRO A 140 -4.39 -19.84 -5.89
C PRO A 140 -4.06 -18.63 -6.78
N LEU A 141 -5.02 -18.26 -7.63
CA LEU A 141 -4.96 -17.06 -8.47
C LEU A 141 -5.73 -15.91 -7.82
N TYR A 142 -5.13 -14.73 -7.83
CA TYR A 142 -5.70 -13.47 -7.38
C TYR A 142 -5.64 -12.43 -8.49
N ASN A 143 -6.56 -11.47 -8.44
CA ASN A 143 -6.51 -10.27 -9.26
C ASN A 143 -6.40 -9.03 -8.38
N ILE A 144 -5.66 -8.02 -8.83
CA ILE A 144 -5.81 -6.67 -8.27
C ILE A 144 -7.21 -6.15 -8.65
N GLN A 145 -7.99 -5.77 -7.64
CA GLN A 145 -9.32 -5.19 -7.80
C GLN A 145 -9.28 -3.95 -8.67
N LYS A 146 -10.31 -3.73 -9.48
CA LYS A 146 -10.47 -2.43 -10.13
C LYS A 146 -10.92 -1.37 -9.11
N PRO A 147 -10.57 -0.09 -9.29
CA PRO A 147 -11.02 0.98 -8.38
C PRO A 147 -12.55 1.00 -8.17
N GLU A 148 -13.32 0.71 -9.21
CA GLU A 148 -14.78 0.64 -9.19
C GLU A 148 -15.34 -0.62 -8.49
N GLU A 149 -14.52 -1.66 -8.34
CA GLU A 149 -14.87 -2.94 -7.70
C GLU A 149 -14.39 -3.00 -6.25
N SER A 150 -13.51 -2.07 -5.83
CA SER A 150 -12.91 -2.12 -4.51
C SER A 150 -13.93 -1.76 -3.44
N GLN A 151 -14.25 -2.74 -2.60
CA GLN A 151 -15.14 -2.58 -1.45
C GLN A 151 -14.44 -1.86 -0.29
N TRP A 152 -13.11 -1.80 -0.32
CA TRP A 152 -12.29 -1.21 0.72
C TRP A 152 -11.80 0.18 0.29
N PHE A 153 -11.58 1.05 1.30
CA PHE A 153 -10.80 2.26 1.09
C PHE A 153 -9.40 1.89 0.62
N GLN A 154 -8.69 2.81 -0.02
CA GLN A 154 -7.34 2.56 -0.50
C GLN A 154 -6.29 3.13 0.45
N ILE A 155 -6.63 4.11 1.30
CA ILE A 155 -5.66 4.83 2.13
C ILE A 155 -5.74 4.39 3.58
N PHE A 156 -4.62 3.89 4.11
CA PHE A 156 -4.50 3.45 5.49
C PHE A 156 -3.24 4.00 6.15
N PRO A 157 -3.27 4.26 7.47
CA PRO A 157 -2.07 4.65 8.19
C PRO A 157 -1.06 3.50 8.23
N ILE A 158 0.22 3.85 8.38
CA ILE A 158 1.33 2.88 8.28
C ILE A 158 1.33 1.77 9.34
N ASN A 159 0.60 1.93 10.45
CA ASN A 159 0.52 0.94 11.52
C ASN A 159 -0.27 -0.33 11.11
N PHE A 160 -0.96 -0.31 9.96
CA PHE A 160 -1.63 -1.48 9.41
C PHE A 160 -0.65 -2.59 9.00
N ILE A 161 0.57 -2.22 8.61
CA ILE A 161 1.65 -3.19 8.39
C ILE A 161 2.56 -3.17 9.62
N ASP A 162 2.40 -4.16 10.48
CA ASP A 162 3.06 -4.23 11.79
C ASP A 162 4.06 -5.40 11.91
N HIS A 163 4.33 -6.08 10.80
CA HIS A 163 5.24 -7.21 10.70
C HIS A 163 5.93 -7.20 9.32
N VAL A 164 7.00 -7.99 9.20
CA VAL A 164 7.65 -8.20 7.90
C VAL A 164 6.70 -9.02 7.04
N PRO A 165 6.27 -8.52 5.87
CA PRO A 165 5.37 -9.27 5.00
C PRO A 165 5.90 -10.67 4.72
N GLN A 166 5.04 -11.68 4.89
CA GLN A 166 5.37 -13.09 4.67
C GLN A 166 4.56 -13.65 3.50
N VAL A 167 4.49 -12.88 2.41
CA VAL A 167 3.70 -13.23 1.24
C VAL A 167 4.53 -13.15 -0.04
N HIS A 168 4.37 -14.15 -0.90
CA HIS A 168 5.04 -14.22 -2.20
C HIS A 168 4.00 -14.32 -3.31
N PHE A 169 3.81 -13.22 -4.03
CA PHE A 169 2.99 -13.20 -5.24
C PHE A 169 3.89 -13.15 -6.47
N ILE A 170 3.53 -13.93 -7.48
CA ILE A 170 4.17 -13.91 -8.80
C ILE A 170 3.18 -13.32 -9.78
N HIS A 171 3.61 -12.34 -10.57
CA HIS A 171 2.77 -11.81 -11.65
C HIS A 171 2.50 -12.89 -12.70
N ASP A 172 1.23 -13.17 -12.96
CA ASP A 172 0.80 -14.22 -13.89
C ASP A 172 0.77 -13.67 -15.32
N CYS A 173 1.96 -13.37 -15.87
CA CYS A 173 2.08 -12.81 -17.19
C CYS A 173 1.61 -13.78 -18.28
N LYS A 174 0.45 -13.52 -18.88
CA LYS A 174 -0.07 -14.30 -20.03
C LYS A 174 0.69 -13.94 -21.31
N SER A 175 0.48 -14.72 -22.38
CA SER A 175 1.19 -14.59 -23.67
C SER A 175 1.11 -13.20 -24.33
N THR A 176 0.15 -12.35 -23.94
CA THR A 176 0.08 -10.93 -24.33
C THR A 176 1.19 -10.07 -23.73
N CYS A 177 1.91 -10.57 -22.72
CA CYS A 177 3.08 -9.94 -22.14
C CYS A 177 4.34 -10.00 -23.03
N ASN A 178 4.31 -10.69 -24.17
CA ASN A 178 5.48 -10.88 -25.02
C ASN A 178 5.25 -10.40 -26.46
N SER A 179 5.75 -9.22 -26.80
CA SER A 179 6.67 -9.04 -27.95
C SER A 179 7.05 -7.57 -28.12
N CYS A 180 8.34 -7.28 -27.99
CA CYS A 180 8.99 -6.16 -28.68
C CYS A 180 8.50 -4.73 -28.39
N ASN A 181 8.18 -4.40 -27.14
CA ASN A 181 8.37 -3.06 -26.58
C ASN A 181 8.54 -3.20 -25.06
N THR A 182 9.42 -2.40 -24.48
CA THR A 182 9.87 -2.35 -23.07
C THR A 182 8.79 -2.07 -22.01
N LYS A 183 7.55 -2.53 -22.19
CA LYS A 183 6.42 -2.26 -21.30
C LYS A 183 5.74 -3.57 -20.93
N HIS A 184 5.94 -3.96 -19.67
CA HIS A 184 5.13 -4.94 -18.97
C HIS A 184 3.64 -4.59 -19.14
N ASP A 185 2.78 -5.58 -19.42
CA ASP A 185 1.34 -5.37 -19.52
C ASP A 185 0.79 -5.06 -18.12
N GLU A 186 0.71 -3.77 -17.78
CA GLU A 186 0.11 -3.29 -16.54
C GLU A 186 -1.43 -3.51 -16.50
N ALA A 187 -2.07 -3.86 -17.64
CA ALA A 187 -3.48 -4.24 -17.65
C ALA A 187 -3.69 -5.68 -17.16
N ASN A 188 -2.66 -6.54 -17.25
CA ASN A 188 -2.69 -7.84 -16.63
C ASN A 188 -2.56 -7.72 -15.11
N ARG A 189 -3.68 -7.87 -14.42
CA ARG A 189 -3.81 -7.72 -12.97
C ARG A 189 -3.75 -9.05 -12.23
N SER A 190 -3.45 -10.14 -12.92
CA SER A 190 -3.46 -11.49 -12.35
C SER A 190 -2.13 -11.84 -11.71
N TYR A 191 -2.20 -12.45 -10.53
CA TYR A 191 -1.06 -12.88 -9.75
C TYR A 191 -1.34 -14.26 -9.14
N ILE A 192 -0.29 -15.05 -8.98
CA ILE A 192 -0.31 -16.34 -8.32
C ILE A 192 0.24 -16.17 -6.90
N LEU A 193 -0.53 -16.60 -5.90
CA LEU A 193 -0.05 -16.69 -4.52
C LEU A 193 0.85 -17.93 -4.39
N ASN A 194 2.16 -17.75 -4.43
CA ASN A 194 3.10 -18.85 -4.40
C ASN A 194 3.29 -19.37 -2.97
N SER A 195 2.68 -20.52 -2.69
CA SER A 195 2.77 -21.21 -1.41
C SER A 195 4.04 -22.05 -1.22
N PHE A 196 4.83 -22.27 -2.27
CA PHE A 196 6.02 -23.14 -2.22
C PHE A 196 7.28 -22.45 -1.68
N TYR A 197 7.37 -21.13 -1.73
CA TYR A 197 8.52 -20.41 -1.17
C TYR A 197 8.67 -20.58 0.35
N TYR A 198 7.60 -21.01 1.04
CA TYR A 198 7.61 -21.30 2.47
C TYR A 198 7.58 -22.79 2.81
N THR A 199 7.44 -23.67 1.82
CA THR A 199 7.61 -25.12 2.02
C THR A 199 9.03 -25.48 1.64
N ALA A 200 9.98 -25.20 2.54
CA ALA A 200 11.25 -25.92 2.50
C ALA A 200 10.94 -27.40 2.73
N VAL A 201 11.28 -28.24 1.74
CA VAL A 201 11.26 -29.71 1.87
C VAL A 201 12.45 -30.15 2.70
#